data_AF-A0A9C7VZ14-F1
#
_entry.id   AF-A0A9C7VZ14-F1
#
_cell.length_a   1.000
_cell.length_b   1.000
_cell.length_c   1.000
_cell.angle_alpha   90.00
_cell.angle_beta   90.00
_cell.angle_gamma   90.00
#
_symmetry.space_group_name_H-M   'P 1'
#
loop_
_entity.id
_entity.type
_entity.pdbx_description
1 polymer ?
#
loop_
_entity_poly.entity_id
_entity_poly.type
_entity_poly.pdbx_seq_one_letter_code
_entity_poly.pdbx_strand_id
1 'polypeptide(L)'
;MIVSSENTPLILRLLSLPVAIIPVRVHSTAVVTVLNRVFAEALRDGELDFLQDRTVRIHVQDMQLIFCMSLQQGRLKASRADNVP
;
A
#
# COMPACT_ATOMS: atom_id res chain seq x y z
N MET A 1 -20.36 -42.66 -18.84
CA MET A 1 -19.24 -42.31 -17.95
C MET A 1 -18.06 -42.08 -18.86
N ILE A 2 -17.71 -40.84 -19.22
CA ILE A 2 -16.98 -39.88 -18.38
C ILE A 2 -17.14 -38.47 -18.98
N VAL A 3 -17.51 -37.52 -18.13
CA VAL A 3 -17.45 -36.07 -18.40
C VAL A 3 -16.16 -35.56 -17.78
N SER A 4 -15.25 -35.03 -18.59
CA SER A 4 -14.09 -34.26 -18.12
C SER A 4 -14.23 -32.85 -18.66
N SER A 5 -14.84 -31.99 -17.84
CA SER A 5 -14.91 -30.54 -18.05
C SER A 5 -13.76 -29.91 -17.25
N GLU A 6 -12.62 -29.74 -17.90
CA GLU A 6 -11.48 -29.01 -17.38
C GLU A 6 -11.73 -27.50 -17.50
N ASN A 7 -12.44 -26.94 -16.52
CA ASN A 7 -12.68 -25.50 -16.41
C ASN A 7 -11.47 -24.86 -15.69
N THR A 8 -10.39 -24.58 -16.43
CA THR A 8 -9.24 -23.85 -15.91
C THR A 8 -9.66 -22.42 -15.53
N PRO A 9 -9.57 -22.01 -14.25
CA PRO A 9 -10.12 -20.74 -13.81
C PRO A 9 -9.29 -19.58 -14.39
N LEU A 10 -9.93 -18.78 -15.24
CA LEU A 10 -9.35 -17.65 -16.00
C LEU A 10 -8.74 -16.53 -15.11
N ILE A 11 -8.90 -16.62 -13.79
CA ILE A 11 -8.36 -15.69 -12.79
C ILE A 11 -6.83 -15.71 -12.68
N LEU A 12 -6.15 -16.77 -13.11
CA LEU A 12 -4.68 -16.87 -13.00
C LEU A 12 -3.91 -16.15 -14.12
N ARG A 13 -4.57 -15.69 -15.19
CA ARG A 13 -3.91 -15.02 -16.34
C ARG A 13 -3.76 -13.51 -16.19
N LEU A 14 -4.31 -12.91 -15.14
CA LEU A 14 -4.14 -11.49 -14.80
C LEU A 14 -2.92 -11.22 -13.91
N LEU A 15 -2.28 -12.25 -13.36
CA LEU A 15 -1.08 -12.12 -12.51
C LEU A 15 0.25 -12.16 -13.31
N SER A 16 0.19 -12.37 -14.63
CA SER A 16 1.35 -12.42 -15.52
C SER A 16 1.65 -11.09 -16.21
N LEU A 17 1.29 -9.95 -15.59
CA LEU A 17 1.81 -8.65 -16.00
C LEU A 17 3.24 -8.50 -15.47
N PRO A 18 4.20 -8.05 -16.31
CA PRO A 18 5.58 -7.94 -15.88
C PRO A 18 5.68 -6.89 -14.78
N VAL A 19 6.00 -7.34 -13.58
CA VAL A 19 6.34 -6.55 -12.38
C VAL A 19 7.62 -5.69 -12.59
N ALA A 20 8.15 -5.66 -13.81
CA ALA A 20 9.39 -4.97 -14.18
C ALA A 20 9.20 -3.48 -14.56
N ILE A 21 7.97 -2.95 -14.55
CA ILE A 21 7.72 -1.51 -14.74
C ILE A 21 6.99 -0.99 -13.51
N ILE A 22 7.64 -1.08 -12.35
CA ILE A 22 7.23 -0.31 -11.19
C ILE A 22 8.07 0.98 -11.23
N PRO A 23 7.55 2.11 -11.73
CA PRO A 23 8.29 3.35 -11.68
C PRO A 23 8.64 3.67 -10.22
N VAL A 24 9.80 4.25 -9.97
CA VAL A 24 10.33 4.62 -8.63
C VAL A 24 9.33 5.42 -7.77
N ARG A 25 8.24 5.94 -8.36
CA ARG A 25 7.11 6.57 -7.67
C ARG A 25 6.11 5.64 -6.97
N VAL A 26 6.11 4.32 -7.21
CA VAL A 26 5.09 3.41 -6.62
C VAL A 26 5.50 2.81 -5.27
N HIS A 27 6.77 2.90 -4.87
CA HIS A 27 7.24 2.32 -3.60
C HIS A 27 6.43 2.80 -2.39
N SER A 28 6.10 4.09 -2.32
CA SER A 28 5.33 4.66 -1.21
C SER A 28 3.90 4.12 -1.14
N THR A 29 3.25 3.89 -2.29
CA THR A 29 1.85 3.42 -2.34
C THR A 29 1.76 1.96 -1.91
N ALA A 30 2.71 1.11 -2.34
CA ALA A 30 2.76 -0.29 -1.92
C ALA A 30 2.97 -0.41 -0.41
N VAL A 31 3.91 0.37 0.14
CA VAL A 31 4.21 0.39 1.59
C VAL A 31 3.00 0.88 2.38
N VAL A 32 2.39 2.00 1.99
CA VAL A 32 1.18 2.51 2.64
C VAL A 32 0.04 1.49 2.60
N THR A 33 -0.09 0.72 1.52
CA THR A 33 -1.09 -0.35 1.43
C THR A 33 -0.86 -1.44 2.48
N VAL A 34 0.40 -1.86 2.67
CA VAL A 34 0.78 -2.82 3.71
C VAL A 34 0.53 -2.23 5.09
N LEU A 35 0.91 -0.96 5.33
CA LEU A 35 0.69 -0.28 6.61
C LEU A 35 -0.79 -0.14 6.96
N ASN A 36 -1.68 0.12 6.00
CA ASN A 36 -3.13 0.12 6.24
C ASN A 36 -3.63 -1.23 6.75
N ARG A 37 -2.98 -2.35 6.39
CA ARG A 37 -3.33 -3.68 6.91
C ARG A 37 -2.76 -3.91 8.30
N VAL A 38 -1.49 -3.56 8.51
CA VAL A 38 -0.81 -3.70 9.80
C VAL A 38 -1.48 -2.84 10.87
N PHE A 39 -1.84 -1.60 10.54
CA PHE A 39 -2.50 -0.66 11.44
C PHE A 39 -4.03 -0.70 11.33
N ALA A 40 -4.63 -1.74 10.76
CA ALA A 40 -6.08 -1.78 10.55
C ALA A 40 -6.88 -1.67 11.87
N GLU A 41 -6.34 -2.21 12.96
CA GLU A 41 -6.91 -2.12 14.30
C GLU A 41 -6.71 -0.72 14.90
N ALA A 42 -5.47 -0.21 14.91
CA ALA A 42 -5.15 1.15 15.35
C ALA A 42 -5.91 2.25 14.60
N LEU A 43 -6.17 2.06 13.29
CA LEU A 43 -7.02 2.95 12.48
C LEU A 43 -8.49 2.89 12.89
N ARG A 44 -8.97 1.72 13.30
CA ARG A 44 -10.35 1.53 13.75
C ARG A 44 -10.58 2.13 15.13
N ASP A 45 -9.58 2.02 16.00
CA ASP A 45 -9.64 2.51 17.38
C ASP A 45 -9.30 4.01 17.48
N GLY A 46 -9.01 4.68 16.35
CA GLY A 46 -8.71 6.11 16.28
C GLY A 46 -7.32 6.48 16.82
N GLU A 47 -6.46 5.49 17.09
CA GLU A 47 -5.13 5.71 17.65
C GLU A 47 -4.24 6.52 16.71
N LEU A 48 -4.50 6.45 15.40
CA LEU A 48 -3.77 7.21 14.38
C LEU A 48 -4.39 8.56 14.04
N ASP A 49 -5.44 9.02 14.73
CA ASP A 49 -6.11 10.30 14.44
C ASP A 49 -5.20 11.52 14.63
N PHE A 50 -4.11 11.39 15.39
CA PHE A 50 -3.08 12.43 15.46
C PHE A 50 -2.42 12.72 14.12
N LEU A 51 -2.50 11.80 13.15
CA LEU A 51 -2.01 11.97 11.78
C LEU A 51 -2.98 12.77 10.90
N GLN A 52 -4.16 13.11 11.39
CA GLN A 52 -5.09 14.00 10.69
C GLN A 52 -4.42 15.36 10.49
N ASP A 53 -4.39 15.83 9.24
CA ASP A 53 -3.74 17.08 8.82
C ASP A 53 -2.22 17.15 9.10
N ARG A 54 -1.59 15.99 9.34
CA ARG A 54 -0.14 15.87 9.53
C ARG A 54 0.45 14.89 8.54
N THR A 55 1.74 15.07 8.24
CA THR A 55 2.51 14.13 7.41
C THR A 55 3.67 13.59 8.24
N VAL A 56 3.81 12.26 8.27
CA VAL A 56 4.96 11.58 8.86
C VAL A 56 5.87 11.10 7.74
N ARG A 57 7.18 11.37 7.89
CA ARG A 57 8.24 10.86 7.03
C ARG A 57 8.93 9.71 7.75
N ILE A 58 8.91 8.53 7.13
CA ILE A 58 9.57 7.33 7.64
C ILE A 58 10.76 7.02 6.74
N HIS A 59 11.92 6.82 7.36
CA HIS A 59 13.13 6.37 6.70
C HIS A 59 13.50 5.00 7.25
N VAL A 60 13.42 3.98 6.40
CA VAL A 60 13.84 2.62 6.72
C VAL A 60 15.21 2.41 6.12
N GLN A 61 16.25 2.50 6.97
CA GLN A 61 17.65 2.47 6.54
C GLN A 61 18.01 1.14 5.88
N ASP A 62 17.57 0.02 6.46
CA ASP A 62 17.88 -1.33 5.95
C ASP A 62 17.32 -1.60 4.55
N MET A 63 16.25 -0.90 4.17
CA MET A 63 15.56 -1.06 2.88
C MET A 63 15.82 0.10 1.93
N GLN A 64 16.66 1.08 2.31
CA GLN A 64 16.91 2.32 1.58
C GLN A 64 15.60 3.00 1.10
N LEU A 65 14.58 2.93 1.95
CA LEU A 65 13.22 3.34 1.62
C LEU A 65 12.86 4.59 2.42
N ILE A 66 12.51 5.66 1.71
CA ILE A 66 11.95 6.88 2.30
C ILE A 66 10.53 7.04 1.76
N PHE A 67 9.56 7.20 2.65
CA PHE A 67 8.20 7.52 2.27
C PHE A 67 7.53 8.47 3.26
N CYS A 68 6.57 9.22 2.76
CA CYS A 68 5.73 10.09 3.56
C CYS A 68 4.28 9.59 3.51
N MET A 69 3.57 9.71 4.62
CA MET A 69 2.17 9.34 4.71
C MET A 69 1.37 10.28 5.60
N SER A 70 0.07 10.38 5.34
CA SER A 70 -0.91 11.14 6.12
C SER A 70 -2.18 10.32 6.29
N LEU A 71 -2.99 10.64 7.31
CA LEU A 71 -4.32 10.07 7.46
C LEU A 71 -5.33 10.92 6.70
N GLN A 72 -6.04 10.29 5.76
CA GLN A 72 -7.11 10.94 5.00
C GLN A 72 -8.30 10.01 4.92
N GLN A 73 -9.46 10.47 5.40
CA GLN A 73 -10.71 9.72 5.35
C GLN A 73 -10.59 8.35 6.06
N GLY A 74 -9.91 8.32 7.23
CA GLY A 74 -9.69 7.10 8.01
C GLY A 74 -8.74 6.09 7.36
N ARG A 75 -7.96 6.49 6.36
CA ARG A 75 -6.98 5.62 5.68
C ARG A 75 -5.64 6.31 5.53
N LEU A 76 -4.56 5.55 5.68
CA LEU A 76 -3.23 6.06 5.39
C LEU A 76 -3.10 6.24 3.87
N LYS A 77 -2.64 7.41 3.44
CA LYS A 77 -2.33 7.72 2.04
C LYS A 77 -0.89 8.21 1.93
N ALA A 78 -0.21 7.79 0.86
CA ALA A 78 1.12 8.28 0.54
C ALA A 78 1.05 9.78 0.24
N SER A 79 1.97 10.55 0.83
CA SER A 79 2.14 11.98 0.60
C SER A 79 3.46 12.23 -0.14
N ARG A 80 3.54 13.33 -0.89
CA ARG A 80 4.77 13.72 -1.59
C ARG A 80 5.69 14.40 -0.59
N ALA A 81 6.97 14.00 -0.55
CA ALA A 81 7.91 14.41 0.49
C ALA A 81 8.24 15.93 0.49
N ASP A 82 7.92 16.64 -0.58
CA ASP A 82 8.07 18.08 -0.78
C ASP A 82 6.90 18.92 -0.25
N ASN A 83 5.83 18.29 0.23
CA ASN A 83 4.66 18.97 0.78
C ASN A 83 4.72 19.09 2.32
N VAL A 84 5.94 19.10 2.88
CA VAL A 84 6.20 19.42 4.28
C VAL A 84 6.60 20.88 4.33
N PRO A 85 5.78 21.78 4.92
CA PRO A 85 6.14 23.20 5.08
C PRO A 85 7.37 23.39 5.96
#